data_AF-A0A7V9MAQ6-F1
#
_entry.id   AF-A0A7V9MAQ6-F1
#
_cell.length_a   1.000
_cell.length_b   1.000
_cell.length_c   1.000
_cell.angle_alpha   90.00
_cell.angle_beta   90.00
_cell.angle_gamma   90.00
#
_symmetry.space_group_name_H-M   'P 1'
#
loop_
_entity.id
_entity.type
_entity.pdbx_description
1 polymer ?
#
loop_
_entity_poly.entity_id
_entity_poly.type
_entity_poly.pdbx_seq_one_letter_code
_entity_poly.pdbx_strand_id
1 'polypeptide(L)'
;MPYDAAAWEQVERGERPDGDDLAEAFFHLARIEEGGASLDEHDRFRASSSSLDPLDPPVERLRRKLKLEPPRWGGARFAVALTHDVDTPWKWTRNGVRGAAARLKQEVLGRRAGPALREARALAGVPVHLARGTDPYWSFERILADERRAGASSTFFLMAQHAHPNDGLAGESYGRLRPRIVETLLEGGAEVGLHGSYSAADRADRLEHEKEALETLAGPVRGQRYHFLRLYPHSNLAALDSLGFLYDSTLGFADQPGFRAGIAQPFRPWDLEREQPLRLVEIPLAAMDVTLAEERYLNLSTRDAAARLGALVDWAAEHGGGFSVIWHSEQWDSVAHPGWDRLYRRFMEYVCARGGVCVSAGELAEEANAWLP
;
A
#
# COMPACT_ATOMS: atom_id res chain seq x y z
N MET A 1 -5.22 -13.79 -31.20
CA MET A 1 -5.81 -14.58 -30.11
C MET A 1 -7.12 -15.15 -30.63
N PRO A 2 -7.40 -16.46 -30.48
CA PRO A 2 -8.72 -17.01 -30.78
C PRO A 2 -9.76 -16.43 -29.80
N TYR A 3 -10.96 -16.18 -30.29
CA TYR A 3 -12.12 -15.76 -29.48
C TYR A 3 -12.94 -17.00 -29.15
N ASP A 4 -13.29 -17.18 -27.88
CA ASP A 4 -14.20 -18.24 -27.44
C ASP A 4 -15.42 -17.66 -26.71
N ALA A 5 -16.60 -17.73 -27.33
CA ALA A 5 -17.83 -17.23 -26.74
C ALA A 5 -18.16 -17.90 -25.39
N ALA A 6 -17.81 -19.19 -25.23
CA ALA A 6 -18.08 -19.91 -23.98
C ALA A 6 -17.23 -19.35 -22.82
N ALA A 7 -16.02 -18.87 -23.11
CA ALA A 7 -15.17 -18.20 -22.13
C ALA A 7 -15.78 -16.87 -21.67
N TRP A 8 -16.36 -16.09 -22.57
CA TRP A 8 -17.04 -14.83 -22.20
C TRP A 8 -18.34 -15.07 -21.42
N GLU A 9 -19.09 -16.13 -21.73
CA GLU A 9 -20.24 -16.55 -20.90
C GLU A 9 -19.81 -16.95 -19.47
N GLN A 10 -18.61 -17.52 -19.29
CA GLN A 10 -18.05 -17.80 -17.96
C GLN A 10 -17.76 -16.50 -17.20
N VAL A 11 -17.16 -15.50 -17.86
CA VAL A 11 -16.91 -14.18 -17.27
C VAL A 11 -18.21 -13.54 -16.78
N GLU A 12 -19.28 -13.57 -17.58
CA GLU A 12 -20.60 -13.03 -17.20
C GLU A 12 -21.19 -13.72 -15.95
N ARG A 13 -20.86 -15.00 -15.74
CA ARG A 13 -21.27 -15.74 -14.54
C ARG A 13 -20.37 -15.53 -13.32
N GLY A 14 -19.29 -14.76 -13.46
CA GLY A 14 -18.28 -14.59 -12.41
C GLY A 14 -17.31 -15.77 -12.29
N GLU A 15 -17.27 -16.66 -13.27
CA GLU A 15 -16.40 -17.82 -13.31
C GLU A 15 -15.10 -17.46 -14.04
N ARG A 16 -13.95 -17.94 -13.53
CA ARG A 16 -12.67 -17.76 -14.25
C ARG A 16 -12.77 -18.47 -15.60
N PRO A 17 -12.51 -17.76 -16.71
CA PRO A 17 -12.65 -18.36 -18.02
C PRO A 17 -11.49 -19.29 -18.36
N ASP A 18 -11.79 -20.34 -19.12
CA ASP A 18 -10.80 -21.26 -19.67
C ASP A 18 -10.72 -21.13 -21.20
N GLY A 19 -9.53 -21.32 -21.78
CA GLY A 19 -9.35 -21.44 -23.24
C GLY A 19 -9.25 -20.12 -24.02
N ASP A 20 -9.48 -18.97 -23.37
CA ASP A 20 -9.32 -17.63 -23.97
C ASP A 20 -8.52 -16.71 -23.04
N ASP A 21 -7.24 -16.43 -23.39
CA ASP A 21 -6.39 -15.60 -22.54
C ASP A 21 -6.90 -14.14 -22.44
N LEU A 22 -7.63 -13.63 -23.44
CA LEU A 22 -8.16 -12.26 -23.38
C LEU A 22 -9.33 -12.17 -22.41
N ALA A 23 -10.22 -13.17 -22.42
CA ALA A 23 -11.27 -13.29 -21.42
C ALA A 23 -10.68 -13.41 -20.01
N GLU A 24 -9.62 -14.21 -19.83
CA GLU A 24 -8.92 -14.36 -18.54
C GLU A 24 -8.26 -13.05 -18.09
N ALA A 25 -7.60 -12.33 -19.00
CA ALA A 25 -7.01 -11.04 -18.67
C ALA A 25 -8.07 -10.00 -18.28
N PHE A 26 -9.19 -9.94 -19.00
CA PHE A 26 -10.31 -9.08 -18.63
C PHE A 26 -10.88 -9.46 -17.27
N PHE A 27 -11.12 -10.75 -17.01
CA PHE A 27 -11.60 -11.27 -15.73
C PHE A 27 -10.74 -10.79 -14.55
N HIS A 28 -9.41 -10.81 -14.70
CA HIS A 28 -8.48 -10.37 -13.67
C HIS A 28 -8.33 -8.85 -13.56
N LEU A 29 -8.31 -8.11 -14.67
CA LEU A 29 -8.17 -6.64 -14.64
C LEU A 29 -9.46 -5.95 -14.18
N ALA A 30 -10.61 -6.46 -14.61
CA ALA A 30 -11.92 -6.00 -14.19
C ALA A 30 -12.35 -6.57 -12.83
N ARG A 31 -11.50 -7.36 -12.13
CA ARG A 31 -11.79 -7.91 -10.79
C ARG A 31 -13.14 -8.62 -10.71
N ILE A 32 -13.47 -9.43 -11.71
CA ILE A 32 -14.75 -10.15 -11.79
C ILE A 32 -14.88 -11.18 -10.66
N GLU A 33 -13.79 -11.85 -10.27
CA GLU A 33 -13.78 -12.84 -9.18
C GLU A 33 -14.24 -12.31 -7.82
N GLU A 34 -14.22 -10.99 -7.62
CA GLU A 34 -14.55 -10.39 -6.32
C GLU A 34 -16.07 -10.31 -6.08
N GLY A 35 -16.90 -10.38 -7.13
CA GLY A 35 -18.35 -10.17 -7.08
C GLY A 35 -19.17 -11.20 -6.29
N GLY A 36 -18.55 -12.25 -5.75
CA GLY A 36 -19.20 -13.28 -4.93
C GLY A 36 -18.25 -13.98 -3.95
N ALA A 37 -17.08 -13.39 -3.70
CA ALA A 37 -16.03 -14.01 -2.91
C ALA A 37 -16.26 -13.91 -1.40
N SER A 38 -15.61 -14.81 -0.66
CA SER A 38 -15.52 -14.68 0.79
C SER A 38 -14.56 -13.56 1.17
N LEU A 39 -15.07 -12.59 1.91
CA LEU A 39 -14.36 -11.41 2.39
C LEU A 39 -13.86 -11.60 3.83
N ASP A 40 -12.91 -10.76 4.24
CA ASP A 40 -12.44 -10.72 5.63
C ASP A 40 -13.28 -9.83 6.55
N GLU A 41 -12.88 -9.69 7.82
CA GLU A 41 -13.59 -8.85 8.81
C GLU A 41 -13.62 -7.34 8.48
N HIS A 42 -12.88 -6.90 7.47
CA HIS A 42 -12.86 -5.54 6.94
C HIS A 42 -13.49 -5.45 5.54
N ASP A 43 -14.21 -6.51 5.15
CA ASP A 43 -14.83 -6.71 3.84
C ASP A 43 -13.82 -6.81 2.69
N ARG A 44 -12.57 -7.21 2.94
CA ARG A 44 -11.52 -7.24 1.90
C ARG A 44 -11.44 -8.59 1.23
N PHE A 45 -11.14 -8.57 -0.07
CA PHE A 45 -10.79 -9.77 -0.83
C PHE A 45 -9.42 -10.30 -0.42
N ARG A 46 -9.37 -11.57 0.01
CA ARG A 46 -8.14 -12.24 0.48
C ARG A 46 -7.42 -12.96 -0.65
N ALA A 47 -6.09 -13.05 -0.55
CA ALA A 47 -5.30 -13.86 -1.49
C ALA A 47 -5.74 -15.33 -1.49
N SER A 48 -6.12 -15.87 -0.31
CA SER A 48 -6.64 -17.24 -0.19
C SER A 48 -7.95 -17.49 -0.95
N SER A 49 -8.69 -16.43 -1.27
CA SER A 49 -9.95 -16.49 -2.03
C SER A 49 -9.72 -16.32 -3.53
N SER A 50 -8.50 -15.97 -3.95
CA SER A 50 -8.20 -15.66 -5.34
C SER A 50 -7.90 -16.90 -6.17
N SER A 51 -8.30 -16.84 -7.44
CA SER A 51 -8.04 -17.90 -8.42
C SER A 51 -6.64 -17.83 -9.05
N LEU A 52 -5.93 -16.71 -8.87
CA LEU A 52 -4.57 -16.51 -9.41
C LEU A 52 -3.47 -16.82 -8.38
N ASP A 53 -2.26 -17.08 -8.88
CA ASP A 53 -1.04 -17.00 -8.08
C ASP A 53 -0.58 -15.53 -8.01
N PRO A 54 -0.58 -14.88 -6.83
CA PRO A 54 -0.19 -13.48 -6.72
C PRO A 54 1.25 -13.18 -7.17
N LEU A 55 2.14 -14.18 -7.14
CA LEU A 55 3.55 -14.05 -7.50
C LEU A 55 3.87 -14.46 -8.95
N ASP A 56 2.93 -15.12 -9.63
CA ASP A 56 2.98 -15.33 -11.08
C ASP A 56 1.74 -14.73 -11.76
N PRO A 57 1.72 -13.40 -11.94
CA PRO A 57 0.56 -12.68 -12.46
C PRO A 57 0.10 -13.17 -13.85
N PRO A 58 -1.17 -13.61 -14.03
CA PRO A 58 -1.70 -14.10 -15.32
C PRO A 58 -1.64 -13.08 -16.46
N VAL A 59 -1.94 -11.81 -16.20
CA VAL A 59 -1.93 -10.75 -17.22
C VAL A 59 -0.50 -10.49 -17.69
N GLU A 60 0.48 -10.61 -16.81
CA GLU A 60 1.91 -10.53 -17.16
C GLU A 60 2.36 -11.74 -17.99
N ARG A 61 1.87 -12.95 -17.69
CA ARG A 61 2.09 -14.12 -18.55
C ARG A 61 1.56 -13.87 -19.96
N LEU A 62 0.34 -13.31 -20.07
CA LEU A 62 -0.25 -12.97 -21.36
C LEU A 62 0.58 -11.91 -22.09
N ARG A 63 0.98 -10.82 -21.41
CA ARG A 63 1.84 -9.78 -21.99
C ARG A 63 3.11 -10.39 -22.60
N ARG A 64 3.77 -11.31 -21.88
CA ARG A 64 4.95 -12.05 -22.36
C ARG A 64 4.63 -12.96 -23.56
N LYS A 65 3.51 -13.70 -23.52
CA LYS A 65 3.03 -14.54 -24.64
C LYS A 65 2.80 -13.72 -25.90
N LEU A 66 2.27 -12.50 -25.75
CA LEU A 66 2.05 -11.55 -26.83
C LEU A 66 3.31 -10.79 -27.27
N LYS A 67 4.45 -10.99 -26.58
CA LYS A 67 5.72 -10.29 -26.82
C LYS A 67 5.58 -8.77 -26.74
N LEU A 68 4.75 -8.30 -25.82
CA LEU A 68 4.60 -6.88 -25.53
C LEU A 68 5.70 -6.47 -24.56
N GLU A 69 6.59 -5.58 -25.01
CA GLU A 69 7.63 -5.03 -24.17
C GLU A 69 7.01 -4.16 -23.06
N PRO A 70 7.47 -4.29 -21.81
CA PRO A 70 6.99 -3.44 -20.72
C PRO A 70 7.47 -1.99 -20.93
N PRO A 71 6.75 -1.00 -20.38
CA PRO A 71 7.23 0.38 -20.36
C PRO A 71 8.57 0.48 -19.62
N ARG A 72 9.37 1.47 -20.00
CA ARG A 72 10.57 1.88 -19.28
C ARG A 72 10.22 3.07 -18.40
N TRP A 73 10.88 3.16 -17.25
CA TRP A 73 10.60 4.16 -16.22
C TRP A 73 11.79 5.09 -16.07
N GLY A 74 11.75 6.27 -16.69
CA GLY A 74 12.93 7.14 -16.77
C GLY A 74 14.16 6.42 -17.36
N GLY A 75 13.94 5.46 -18.27
CA GLY A 75 14.97 4.60 -18.86
C GLY A 75 15.27 3.30 -18.09
N ALA A 76 14.82 3.16 -16.86
CA ALA A 76 14.98 1.94 -16.08
C ALA A 76 14.02 0.82 -16.51
N ARG A 77 14.36 -0.41 -16.12
CA ARG A 77 13.60 -1.60 -16.55
C ARG A 77 12.32 -1.82 -15.74
N PHE A 78 12.31 -1.37 -14.50
CA PHE A 78 11.15 -1.39 -13.62
C PHE A 78 11.22 -0.22 -12.63
N ALA A 79 10.08 0.17 -12.08
CA ALA A 79 9.99 1.17 -11.02
C ALA A 79 9.22 0.62 -9.82
N VAL A 80 9.65 1.04 -8.63
CA VAL A 80 8.96 0.77 -7.38
C VAL A 80 8.53 2.09 -6.76
N ALA A 81 7.22 2.30 -6.65
CA ALA A 81 6.67 3.41 -5.89
C ALA A 81 6.85 3.13 -4.39
N LEU A 82 7.68 3.93 -3.73
CA LEU A 82 7.83 3.88 -2.28
C LEU A 82 6.67 4.64 -1.65
N THR A 83 5.90 3.96 -0.81
CA THR A 83 4.75 4.57 -0.16
C THR A 83 4.71 4.29 1.33
N HIS A 84 4.17 5.25 2.07
CA HIS A 84 4.14 5.25 3.53
C HIS A 84 2.74 5.60 4.03
N ASP A 85 2.11 4.65 4.70
CA ASP A 85 0.85 4.91 5.39
C ASP A 85 1.18 5.44 6.80
N VAL A 86 0.64 6.61 7.13
CA VAL A 86 0.84 7.27 8.42
C VAL A 86 -0.40 7.04 9.27
N ASP A 87 -0.41 5.93 10.00
CA ASP A 87 -1.54 5.58 10.87
C ASP A 87 -1.38 6.19 12.26
N THR A 88 -0.21 6.00 12.87
CA THR A 88 0.12 6.49 14.21
C THR A 88 1.42 7.29 14.17
N PRO A 89 1.38 8.61 13.92
CA PRO A 89 2.57 9.44 13.84
C PRO A 89 3.24 9.70 15.20
N TRP A 90 2.58 9.32 16.31
CA TRP A 90 3.06 9.56 17.66
C TRP A 90 2.66 8.44 18.61
N LYS A 91 3.65 7.67 19.07
CA LYS A 91 3.49 6.50 19.93
C LYS A 91 3.01 6.87 21.33
N TRP A 92 3.62 7.87 21.95
CA TRP A 92 3.48 8.14 23.38
C TRP A 92 2.37 9.12 23.73
N THR A 93 1.16 8.84 23.21
CA THR A 93 -0.07 9.46 23.69
C THR A 93 -0.56 8.80 24.99
N ARG A 94 -1.53 9.40 25.68
CA ARG A 94 -2.17 8.77 26.86
C ARG A 94 -2.70 7.37 26.54
N ASN A 95 -3.30 7.20 25.36
CA ASN A 95 -3.82 5.92 24.90
C ASN A 95 -2.70 4.96 24.47
N GLY A 96 -1.64 5.47 23.82
CA GLY A 96 -0.48 4.67 23.44
C GLY A 96 0.27 4.08 24.63
N VAL A 97 0.50 4.86 25.70
CA VAL A 97 1.11 4.37 26.95
C VAL A 97 0.24 3.30 27.61
N ARG A 98 -1.08 3.52 27.68
CA ARG A 98 -2.03 2.53 28.22
C ARG A 98 -2.03 1.24 27.40
N GLY A 99 -2.02 1.36 26.06
CA GLY A 99 -1.95 0.23 25.14
C GLY A 99 -0.68 -0.59 25.32
N ALA A 100 0.49 0.07 25.40
CA ALA A 100 1.76 -0.60 25.66
C ALA A 100 1.79 -1.31 27.02
N ALA A 101 1.24 -0.69 28.08
CA ALA A 101 1.12 -1.33 29.39
C ALA A 101 0.18 -2.56 29.37
N ALA A 102 -0.93 -2.48 28.63
CA ALA A 102 -1.86 -3.59 28.45
C ALA A 102 -1.21 -4.75 27.68
N ARG A 103 -0.48 -4.47 26.59
CA ARG A 103 0.29 -5.47 25.85
C ARG A 103 1.36 -6.12 26.72
N LEU A 104 2.15 -5.34 27.45
CA LEU A 104 3.13 -5.88 28.41
C LEU A 104 2.47 -6.86 29.40
N LYS A 105 1.33 -6.48 29.97
CA LYS A 105 0.57 -7.36 30.88
C LYS A 105 0.15 -8.66 30.17
N GLN A 106 -0.37 -8.56 28.95
CA GLN A 106 -0.75 -9.73 28.15
C GLN A 106 0.45 -10.65 27.86
N GLU A 107 1.60 -10.09 27.46
CA GLU A 107 2.82 -10.86 27.18
C GLU A 107 3.34 -11.59 28.42
N VAL A 108 3.31 -10.94 29.59
CA VAL A 108 3.71 -11.54 30.87
C VAL A 108 2.75 -12.68 31.26
N LEU A 109 1.43 -12.45 31.15
CA LEU A 109 0.43 -13.48 31.44
C LEU A 109 0.52 -14.67 30.47
N GLY A 110 0.81 -14.39 29.20
CA GLY A 110 1.07 -15.37 28.15
C GLY A 110 2.46 -16.03 28.23
N ARG A 111 3.29 -15.66 29.21
CA ARG A 111 4.66 -16.19 29.42
C ARG A 111 5.58 -16.00 28.22
N ARG A 112 5.36 -14.96 27.41
CA ARG A 112 6.17 -14.62 26.23
C ARG A 112 7.29 -13.64 26.63
N ALA A 113 8.41 -14.18 27.14
CA ALA A 113 9.49 -13.38 27.73
C ALA A 113 10.12 -12.35 26.76
N GLY A 114 10.32 -12.74 25.50
CA GLY A 114 10.91 -11.85 24.47
C GLY A 114 10.03 -10.62 24.17
N PRO A 115 8.77 -10.81 23.74
CA PRO A 115 7.81 -9.72 23.56
C PRO A 115 7.62 -8.86 24.83
N ALA A 116 7.48 -9.48 26.01
CA ALA A 116 7.37 -8.75 27.27
C ALA A 116 8.57 -7.84 27.53
N LEU A 117 9.79 -8.32 27.30
CA LEU A 117 11.00 -7.51 27.44
C LEU A 117 11.04 -6.33 26.46
N ARG A 118 10.55 -6.52 25.22
CA ARG A 118 10.46 -5.42 24.23
C ARG A 118 9.50 -4.34 24.69
N GLU A 119 8.29 -4.70 25.10
CA GLU A 119 7.29 -3.75 25.59
C GLU A 119 7.77 -3.02 26.86
N ALA A 120 8.41 -3.73 27.79
CA ALA A 120 9.00 -3.13 28.98
C ALA A 120 10.11 -2.11 28.65
N ARG A 121 10.98 -2.42 27.68
CA ARG A 121 12.02 -1.49 27.20
C ARG A 121 11.41 -0.26 26.52
N ALA A 122 10.37 -0.45 25.71
CA ALA A 122 9.68 0.67 25.07
C ALA A 122 9.08 1.62 26.13
N LEU A 123 8.36 1.07 27.11
CA LEU A 123 7.79 1.85 28.23
C LEU A 123 8.84 2.57 29.07
N ALA A 124 9.98 1.92 29.33
CA ALA A 124 11.09 2.55 30.06
C ALA A 124 11.68 3.76 29.33
N GLY A 125 11.52 3.84 28.00
CA GLY A 125 11.94 4.98 27.18
C GLY A 125 11.01 6.21 27.26
N VAL A 126 9.78 6.06 27.75
CA VAL A 126 8.77 7.14 27.78
C VAL A 126 9.28 8.41 28.46
N PRO A 127 9.87 8.38 29.67
CA PRO A 127 10.35 9.60 30.33
C PRO A 127 11.43 10.32 29.52
N VAL A 128 12.30 9.57 28.83
CA VAL A 128 13.36 10.13 27.98
C VAL A 128 12.77 10.84 26.77
N HIS A 129 11.80 10.21 26.12
CA HIS A 129 11.09 10.77 24.96
C HIS A 129 10.34 12.05 25.34
N LEU A 130 9.61 12.04 26.46
CA LEU A 130 8.92 13.21 26.99
C LEU A 130 9.89 14.36 27.33
N ALA A 131 10.98 14.07 28.03
CA ALA A 131 11.97 15.08 28.40
C ALA A 131 12.67 15.72 27.18
N ARG A 132 12.80 14.97 26.07
CA ARG A 132 13.43 15.44 24.83
C ARG A 132 12.44 15.99 23.80
N GLY A 133 11.13 15.88 24.04
CA GLY A 133 10.12 16.24 23.05
C GLY A 133 10.20 15.41 21.75
N THR A 134 10.61 14.14 21.87
CA THR A 134 10.78 13.22 20.73
C THR A 134 9.81 12.05 20.84
N ASP A 135 9.56 11.36 19.72
CA ASP A 135 8.74 10.14 19.70
C ASP A 135 9.35 9.14 18.70
N PRO A 136 9.38 7.83 19.01
CA PRO A 136 9.97 6.84 18.12
C PRO A 136 9.17 6.63 16.82
N TYR A 137 7.89 7.00 16.76
CA TYR A 137 7.08 6.94 15.55
C TYR A 137 7.19 8.19 14.68
N TRP A 138 7.72 9.30 15.24
CA TRP A 138 8.12 10.46 14.45
C TRP A 138 9.43 10.15 13.71
N SER A 139 9.31 9.54 12.53
CA SER A 139 10.43 9.03 11.73
C SER A 139 10.58 9.70 10.36
N PHE A 140 9.72 10.66 10.03
CA PHE A 140 9.62 11.28 8.70
C PHE A 140 10.98 11.77 8.17
N GLU A 141 11.70 12.58 8.94
CA GLU A 141 12.99 13.13 8.51
C GLU A 141 14.06 12.03 8.32
N ARG A 142 13.97 10.93 9.07
CA ARG A 142 14.87 9.78 8.91
C ARG A 142 14.55 9.00 7.64
N ILE A 143 13.27 8.74 7.36
CA ILE A 143 12.82 8.08 6.13
C ILE A 143 13.28 8.89 4.92
N LEU A 144 12.93 10.18 4.89
CA LEU A 144 13.32 11.10 3.81
C LEU A 144 14.83 11.20 3.64
N ALA A 145 15.61 11.17 4.73
CA ALA A 145 17.06 11.17 4.64
C ALA A 145 17.63 9.87 4.08
N ASP A 146 17.02 8.72 4.38
CA ASP A 146 17.41 7.42 3.84
C ASP A 146 17.07 7.32 2.34
N GLU A 147 15.89 7.79 1.93
CA GLU A 147 15.46 7.85 0.53
C GLU A 147 16.33 8.79 -0.30
N ARG A 148 16.58 10.01 0.17
CA ARG A 148 17.46 10.97 -0.53
C ARG A 148 18.87 10.41 -0.73
N ARG A 149 19.40 9.63 0.21
CA ARG A 149 20.71 8.97 0.05
C ARG A 149 20.69 7.91 -1.05
N ALA A 150 19.55 7.27 -1.27
CA ALA A 150 19.35 6.30 -2.35
C ALA A 150 18.98 6.96 -3.69
N GLY A 151 18.79 8.28 -3.73
CA GLY A 151 18.27 9.00 -4.90
C GLY A 151 16.80 8.69 -5.17
N ALA A 152 16.05 8.32 -4.14
CA ALA A 152 14.65 7.96 -4.21
C ALA A 152 13.74 9.10 -3.74
N SER A 153 12.49 9.06 -4.20
CA SER A 153 11.34 9.84 -3.72
C SER A 153 10.25 8.89 -3.25
N SER A 154 9.27 9.41 -2.50
CA SER A 154 8.17 8.60 -1.95
C SER A 154 6.90 9.41 -1.74
N THR A 155 5.81 8.68 -1.48
CA THR A 155 4.49 9.21 -1.16
C THR A 155 4.09 8.83 0.25
N PHE A 156 3.62 9.80 1.03
CA PHE A 156 3.03 9.57 2.34
C PHE A 156 1.51 9.76 2.26
N PHE A 157 0.76 8.71 2.56
CA PHE A 157 -0.69 8.77 2.66
C PHE A 157 -1.10 9.17 4.08
N LEU A 158 -1.82 10.29 4.21
CA LEU A 158 -2.24 10.85 5.49
C LEU A 158 -3.75 10.81 5.67
N MET A 159 -4.21 10.40 6.85
CA MET A 159 -5.63 10.49 7.20
C MET A 159 -6.05 11.93 7.46
N ALA A 160 -7.09 12.39 6.77
CA ALA A 160 -7.67 13.72 6.95
C ALA A 160 -8.69 13.77 8.10
N GLN A 161 -9.28 12.64 8.50
CA GLN A 161 -10.18 12.53 9.63
C GLN A 161 -10.03 11.15 10.29
N HIS A 162 -10.52 11.01 11.52
CA HIS A 162 -10.64 9.72 12.21
C HIS A 162 -12.08 9.62 12.70
N ALA A 163 -12.96 9.14 11.83
CA ALA A 163 -14.40 9.11 12.07
C ALA A 163 -14.89 7.71 12.46
N HIS A 164 -14.03 6.69 12.33
CA HIS A 164 -14.34 5.30 12.63
C HIS A 164 -13.38 4.75 13.71
N PRO A 165 -13.82 3.81 14.58
CA PRO A 165 -12.94 3.17 15.56
C PRO A 165 -11.68 2.51 14.97
N ASN A 166 -11.78 2.02 13.73
CA ASN A 166 -10.64 1.43 13.02
C ASN A 166 -9.64 2.47 12.51
N ASP A 167 -9.97 3.77 12.48
CA ASP A 167 -9.00 4.84 12.16
C ASP A 167 -7.99 5.10 13.31
N GLY A 168 -8.13 4.37 14.41
CA GLY A 168 -7.24 4.47 15.56
C GLY A 168 -7.77 5.40 16.67
N LEU A 169 -7.23 5.19 17.88
CA LEU A 169 -7.74 5.80 19.11
C LEU A 169 -7.12 7.18 19.42
N ALA A 170 -6.37 7.75 18.48
CA ALA A 170 -5.56 8.96 18.67
C ALA A 170 -5.93 10.11 17.72
N GLY A 171 -7.14 10.11 17.14
CA GLY A 171 -7.56 11.08 16.12
C GLY A 171 -7.39 12.55 16.49
N GLU A 172 -7.64 12.94 17.75
CA GLU A 172 -7.38 14.33 18.20
C GLU A 172 -5.88 14.67 18.17
N SER A 173 -5.03 13.75 18.62
CA SER A 173 -3.57 13.95 18.60
C SER A 173 -3.05 13.96 17.18
N TYR A 174 -3.56 13.07 16.32
CA TYR A 174 -3.26 13.05 14.90
C TYR A 174 -3.62 14.38 14.23
N GLY A 175 -4.85 14.87 14.42
CA GLY A 175 -5.31 16.13 13.84
C GLY A 175 -4.45 17.33 14.25
N ARG A 176 -3.98 17.37 15.50
CA ARG A 176 -3.04 18.41 15.97
C ARG A 176 -1.65 18.32 15.34
N LEU A 177 -1.20 17.10 15.02
CA LEU A 177 0.12 16.86 14.41
C LEU A 177 0.10 17.02 12.89
N ARG A 178 -1.05 16.81 12.23
CA ARG A 178 -1.16 16.77 10.76
C ARG A 178 -0.53 17.97 10.06
N PRO A 179 -0.75 19.24 10.46
CA PRO A 179 -0.10 20.36 9.78
C PRO A 179 1.43 20.26 9.81
N ARG A 180 2.02 19.85 10.95
CA ARG A 180 3.46 19.66 11.08
C ARG A 180 3.97 18.47 10.27
N ILE A 181 3.18 17.39 10.17
CA ILE A 181 3.52 16.24 9.32
C ILE A 181 3.58 16.70 7.87
N VAL A 182 2.53 17.38 7.37
CA VAL A 182 2.49 17.91 6.00
C VAL A 182 3.66 18.85 5.72
N GLU A 183 3.93 19.81 6.62
CA GLU A 183 5.08 20.72 6.50
C GLU A 183 6.40 19.95 6.38
N THR A 184 6.65 18.99 7.28
CA THR A 184 7.88 18.17 7.29
C THR A 184 8.06 17.38 5.99
N LEU A 185 6.97 16.82 5.45
CA LEU A 185 7.00 16.02 4.24
C LEU A 185 7.24 16.87 2.99
N LEU A 186 6.54 18.00 2.88
CA LEU A 186 6.70 18.92 1.76
C LEU A 186 8.10 19.57 1.73
N GLU A 187 8.62 20.01 2.89
CA GLU A 187 10.00 20.48 3.01
C GLU A 187 11.02 19.37 2.66
N GLY A 188 10.65 18.12 2.94
CA GLY A 188 11.42 16.93 2.60
C GLY A 188 11.44 16.56 1.12
N GLY A 189 10.55 17.15 0.31
CA GLY A 189 10.34 16.84 -1.09
C GLY A 189 9.49 15.59 -1.35
N ALA A 190 8.75 15.09 -0.34
CA ALA A 190 7.84 13.96 -0.53
C ALA A 190 6.47 14.39 -1.03
N GLU A 191 5.80 13.46 -1.73
CA GLU A 191 4.40 13.62 -2.09
C GLU A 191 3.49 13.34 -0.89
N VAL A 192 2.42 14.11 -0.74
CA VAL A 192 1.35 13.87 0.22
C VAL A 192 0.10 13.37 -0.52
N GLY A 193 -0.32 12.14 -0.22
CA GLY A 193 -1.55 11.54 -0.71
C GLY A 193 -2.62 11.43 0.38
N LEU A 194 -3.87 11.22 0.00
CA LEU A 194 -4.95 10.97 0.96
C LEU A 194 -4.92 9.51 1.44
N HIS A 195 -4.87 9.30 2.75
CA HIS A 195 -5.23 8.00 3.32
C HIS A 195 -6.73 8.01 3.65
N GLY A 196 -7.57 7.61 2.69
CA GLY A 196 -9.02 7.67 2.84
C GLY A 196 -9.46 6.85 4.05
N SER A 197 -10.16 7.47 5.00
CA SER A 197 -10.53 6.83 6.26
C SER A 197 -11.32 5.55 6.06
N TYR A 198 -11.47 4.75 7.12
CA TYR A 198 -12.27 3.54 7.06
C TYR A 198 -13.68 3.83 6.52
N SER A 199 -14.33 4.92 6.96
CA SER A 199 -15.66 5.29 6.46
C SER A 199 -15.65 5.90 5.06
N ALA A 200 -14.54 6.50 4.59
CA ALA A 200 -14.45 7.05 3.24
C ALA A 200 -14.53 5.97 2.16
N ALA A 201 -14.12 4.74 2.47
CA ALA A 201 -14.27 3.60 1.55
C ALA A 201 -15.73 3.27 1.21
N ASP A 202 -16.67 3.60 2.10
CA ASP A 202 -18.12 3.36 1.92
C ASP A 202 -18.89 4.62 1.50
N ARG A 203 -18.26 5.80 1.57
CA ARG A 203 -18.93 7.10 1.49
C ARG A 203 -18.14 8.11 0.68
N ALA A 204 -18.55 8.30 -0.57
CA ALA A 204 -17.97 9.28 -1.48
C ALA A 204 -18.02 10.72 -0.92
N ASP A 205 -19.08 11.09 -0.20
CA ASP A 205 -19.18 12.39 0.45
C ASP A 205 -18.09 12.58 1.52
N ARG A 206 -17.76 11.54 2.28
CA ARG A 206 -16.68 11.59 3.28
C ARG A 206 -15.32 11.71 2.62
N LEU A 207 -15.09 10.93 1.57
CA LEU A 207 -13.86 10.99 0.79
C LEU A 207 -13.62 12.40 0.21
N GLU A 208 -14.66 13.04 -0.34
CA GLU A 208 -14.60 14.42 -0.85
C GLU A 208 -14.16 15.40 0.25
N HIS A 209 -14.86 15.40 1.39
CA HIS A 209 -14.53 16.29 2.51
C HIS A 209 -13.11 16.02 3.06
N GLU A 210 -12.67 14.76 3.07
CA GLU A 210 -11.33 14.38 3.51
C GLU A 210 -10.26 14.88 2.53
N LYS A 211 -10.50 14.76 1.23
CA LYS A 211 -9.64 15.31 0.18
C LYS A 211 -9.50 16.83 0.35
N GLU A 212 -10.61 17.56 0.40
CA GLU A 212 -10.62 19.02 0.57
C GLU A 212 -9.90 19.48 1.85
N ALA A 213 -10.11 18.77 2.95
CA ALA A 213 -9.47 19.07 4.23
C ALA A 213 -7.94 18.88 4.17
N LEU A 214 -7.47 17.85 3.47
CA LEU A 214 -6.04 17.64 3.28
C LEU A 214 -5.45 18.63 2.27
N GLU A 215 -6.17 18.97 1.20
CA GLU A 215 -5.74 19.94 0.20
C GLU A 215 -5.51 21.34 0.79
N THR A 216 -6.29 21.71 1.82
CA THR A 216 -6.08 22.95 2.57
C THR A 216 -4.70 23.04 3.22
N LEU A 217 -4.06 21.91 3.52
CA LEU A 217 -2.73 21.84 4.14
C LEU A 217 -1.63 21.55 3.12
N ALA A 218 -1.87 20.60 2.22
CA ALA A 218 -0.85 20.01 1.36
C ALA A 218 -0.81 20.59 -0.07
N GLY A 219 -1.79 21.42 -0.44
CA GLY A 219 -2.04 21.75 -1.84
C GLY A 219 -2.72 20.57 -2.57
N PRO A 220 -2.66 20.49 -3.91
CA PRO A 220 -3.39 19.48 -4.67
C PRO A 220 -3.07 18.04 -4.23
N VAL A 221 -4.09 17.27 -3.84
CA VAL A 221 -3.95 15.87 -3.45
C VAL A 221 -4.34 15.00 -4.64
N ARG A 222 -3.35 14.36 -5.24
CA ARG A 222 -3.47 13.66 -6.53
C ARG A 222 -3.68 12.16 -6.38
N GLY A 223 -3.14 11.59 -5.31
CA GLY A 223 -3.18 10.17 -5.03
C GLY A 223 -3.97 9.86 -3.78
N GLN A 224 -4.47 8.63 -3.71
CA GLN A 224 -5.06 8.10 -2.49
C GLN A 224 -4.69 6.64 -2.24
N ARG A 225 -4.91 6.23 -0.99
CA ARG A 225 -4.99 4.83 -0.58
C ARG A 225 -6.05 4.71 0.50
N TYR A 226 -6.99 3.78 0.37
CA TYR A 226 -7.94 3.52 1.45
C TYR A 226 -7.27 2.83 2.63
N HIS A 227 -7.58 3.32 3.82
CA HIS A 227 -7.22 2.67 5.06
C HIS A 227 -7.72 1.22 5.08
N PHE A 228 -6.90 0.33 5.65
CA PHE A 228 -7.08 -1.12 5.63
C PHE A 228 -7.02 -1.77 4.24
N LEU A 229 -6.72 -1.06 3.15
CA LEU A 229 -6.87 -1.58 1.78
C LEU A 229 -8.33 -1.92 1.41
N ARG A 230 -9.30 -1.15 1.93
CA ARG A 230 -10.74 -1.31 1.66
C ARG A 230 -11.13 -0.82 0.26
N LEU A 231 -10.58 -1.48 -0.75
CA LEU A 231 -10.93 -1.24 -2.15
C LEU A 231 -12.02 -2.21 -2.62
N TYR A 232 -13.07 -1.65 -3.20
CA TYR A 232 -14.17 -2.35 -3.83
C TYR A 232 -14.22 -1.91 -5.29
N PRO A 233 -13.58 -2.65 -6.22
CA PRO A 233 -13.43 -2.23 -7.61
C PRO A 233 -14.74 -1.74 -8.25
N HIS A 234 -15.83 -2.43 -7.92
CA HIS A 234 -17.18 -2.19 -8.47
C HIS A 234 -18.03 -1.20 -7.66
N SER A 235 -17.48 -0.57 -6.62
CA SER A 235 -18.29 0.27 -5.73
C SER A 235 -17.64 1.58 -5.33
N ASN A 236 -16.32 1.65 -5.15
CA ASN A 236 -15.67 2.87 -4.67
C ASN A 236 -14.59 3.47 -5.60
N LEU A 237 -14.16 2.77 -6.65
CA LEU A 237 -13.23 3.35 -7.64
C LEU A 237 -13.84 4.49 -8.45
N ALA A 238 -15.11 4.39 -8.84
CA ALA A 238 -15.78 5.42 -9.62
C ALA A 238 -15.86 6.77 -8.88
N ALA A 239 -15.93 6.74 -7.54
CA ALA A 239 -15.90 7.95 -6.72
C ALA A 239 -14.54 8.65 -6.79
N LEU A 240 -13.43 7.87 -6.81
CA LEU A 240 -12.08 8.43 -6.95
C LEU A 240 -11.92 9.19 -8.28
N ASP A 241 -12.37 8.57 -9.38
CA ASP A 241 -12.33 9.19 -10.71
C ASP A 241 -13.17 10.48 -10.76
N SER A 242 -14.36 10.46 -10.16
CA SER A 242 -15.28 11.61 -10.14
C SER A 242 -14.71 12.79 -9.33
N LEU A 243 -13.94 12.51 -8.28
CA LEU A 243 -13.28 13.52 -7.44
C LEU A 243 -11.93 13.99 -8.01
N GLY A 244 -11.54 13.47 -9.18
CA GLY A 244 -10.34 13.91 -9.91
C GLY A 244 -9.03 13.45 -9.29
N PHE A 245 -9.01 12.34 -8.55
CA PHE A 245 -7.76 11.67 -8.23
C PHE A 245 -7.08 11.21 -9.53
N LEU A 246 -5.76 11.41 -9.61
CA LEU A 246 -4.95 10.87 -10.69
C LEU A 246 -4.79 9.36 -10.53
N TYR A 247 -4.54 8.91 -9.31
CA TYR A 247 -4.26 7.51 -9.04
C TYR A 247 -4.80 7.02 -7.70
N ASP A 248 -4.97 5.71 -7.65
CA ASP A 248 -5.13 4.92 -6.43
C ASP A 248 -3.96 3.93 -6.32
N SER A 249 -3.58 3.60 -5.09
CA SER A 249 -2.61 2.52 -4.83
C SER A 249 -3.10 1.61 -3.71
N THR A 250 -4.39 1.30 -3.70
CA THR A 250 -5.02 0.44 -2.70
C THR A 250 -5.06 -1.02 -3.15
N LEU A 251 -5.08 -1.32 -4.46
CA LEU A 251 -5.32 -2.67 -4.95
C LEU A 251 -4.12 -3.60 -4.70
N GLY A 252 -4.16 -4.25 -3.55
CA GLY A 252 -3.27 -5.34 -3.15
C GLY A 252 -3.98 -6.31 -2.22
N PHE A 253 -3.24 -7.32 -1.77
CA PHE A 253 -3.70 -8.27 -0.76
C PHE A 253 -3.16 -7.87 0.62
N ALA A 254 -4.04 -7.88 1.63
CA ALA A 254 -3.61 -7.61 3.00
C ALA A 254 -2.85 -8.80 3.62
N ASP A 255 -3.12 -10.02 3.15
CA ASP A 255 -2.67 -11.29 3.73
C ASP A 255 -1.49 -11.94 2.99
N GLN A 256 -1.16 -11.50 1.78
CA GLN A 256 -0.01 -12.01 1.01
C GLN A 256 0.65 -10.94 0.14
N PRO A 257 1.96 -11.02 -0.14
CA PRO A 257 2.58 -10.28 -1.23
C PRO A 257 2.13 -10.78 -2.61
N GLY A 258 2.18 -9.90 -3.60
CA GLY A 258 1.86 -10.19 -4.99
C GLY A 258 0.77 -9.27 -5.57
N PHE A 259 0.42 -9.52 -6.82
CA PHE A 259 -0.39 -8.60 -7.63
C PHE A 259 -1.84 -9.02 -7.69
N ARG A 260 -2.72 -8.30 -6.97
CA ARG A 260 -4.14 -8.64 -6.85
C ARG A 260 -4.89 -8.65 -8.18
N ALA A 261 -4.58 -7.76 -9.11
CA ALA A 261 -5.16 -7.72 -10.46
C ALA A 261 -4.46 -8.63 -11.47
N GLY A 262 -3.48 -9.43 -11.05
CA GLY A 262 -2.70 -10.28 -11.94
C GLY A 262 -1.83 -9.51 -12.94
N ILE A 263 -1.55 -8.23 -12.69
CA ILE A 263 -0.68 -7.35 -13.48
C ILE A 263 0.31 -6.62 -12.56
N ALA A 264 1.56 -6.45 -13.01
CA ALA A 264 2.64 -5.82 -12.25
C ALA A 264 2.96 -4.41 -12.79
N GLN A 265 1.99 -3.77 -13.44
CA GLN A 265 2.08 -2.47 -14.10
C GLN A 265 0.86 -1.64 -13.76
N PRO A 266 0.95 -0.30 -13.79
CA PRO A 266 -0.22 0.54 -13.62
C PRO A 266 -1.19 0.31 -14.78
N PHE A 267 -2.47 0.40 -14.47
CA PHE A 267 -3.53 0.17 -15.44
C PHE A 267 -4.74 1.04 -15.13
N ARG A 268 -5.69 1.09 -16.06
CA ARG A 268 -6.98 1.77 -15.86
C ARG A 268 -8.00 0.72 -15.40
N PRO A 269 -8.52 0.80 -14.17
CA PRO A 269 -9.55 -0.13 -13.72
C PRO A 269 -10.79 -0.03 -14.60
N TRP A 270 -11.49 -1.15 -14.77
CA TRP A 270 -12.72 -1.21 -15.55
C TRP A 270 -13.92 -0.81 -14.68
N ASP A 271 -14.74 0.11 -15.18
CA ASP A 271 -16.03 0.46 -14.60
C ASP A 271 -17.11 -0.45 -15.23
N LEU A 272 -17.61 -1.41 -14.45
CA LEU A 272 -18.65 -2.34 -14.91
C LEU A 272 -19.98 -1.64 -15.19
N GLU A 273 -20.32 -0.56 -14.49
CA GLU A 273 -21.59 0.14 -14.69
C GLU A 273 -21.57 0.92 -16.01
N ARG A 274 -20.43 1.54 -16.33
CA ARG A 274 -20.26 2.34 -17.55
C ARG A 274 -19.68 1.56 -18.73
N GLU A 275 -19.27 0.31 -18.52
CA GLU A 275 -18.62 -0.56 -19.50
C GLU A 275 -17.43 0.13 -20.20
N GLN A 276 -16.59 0.80 -19.42
CA GLN A 276 -15.39 1.47 -19.94
C GLN A 276 -14.30 1.59 -18.86
N PRO A 277 -13.03 1.80 -19.24
CA PRO A 277 -11.98 2.09 -18.27
C PRO A 277 -12.22 3.44 -17.58
N LEU A 278 -11.88 3.54 -16.30
CA LEU A 278 -11.79 4.82 -15.58
C LEU A 278 -10.63 5.66 -16.12
N ARG A 279 -10.61 6.96 -15.85
CA ARG A 279 -9.43 7.83 -16.06
C ARG A 279 -8.45 7.72 -14.89
N LEU A 280 -8.86 7.15 -13.77
CA LEU A 280 -7.99 6.81 -12.65
C LEU A 280 -6.90 5.82 -13.09
N VAL A 281 -5.67 6.03 -12.63
CA VAL A 281 -4.58 5.05 -12.72
C VAL A 281 -4.55 4.23 -11.43
N GLU A 282 -4.67 2.91 -11.51
CA GLU A 282 -4.35 2.04 -10.38
C GLU A 282 -2.86 1.69 -10.41
N ILE A 283 -2.15 1.93 -9.32
CA ILE A 283 -0.79 1.44 -9.09
C ILE A 283 -0.88 0.18 -8.22
N PRO A 284 -0.64 -1.02 -8.78
CA PRO A 284 -0.74 -2.27 -8.05
C PRO A 284 0.16 -2.27 -6.82
N LEU A 285 -0.39 -2.69 -5.69
CA LEU A 285 0.36 -2.88 -4.45
C LEU A 285 0.94 -4.29 -4.40
N ALA A 286 2.27 -4.41 -4.39
CA ALA A 286 2.95 -5.71 -4.40
C ALA A 286 3.29 -6.25 -3.01
N ALA A 287 3.61 -5.38 -2.04
CA ALA A 287 4.01 -5.80 -0.70
C ALA A 287 3.78 -4.71 0.35
N MET A 288 3.44 -5.13 1.56
CA MET A 288 3.28 -4.29 2.73
C MET A 288 4.07 -4.87 3.90
N ASP A 289 4.84 -4.02 4.58
CA ASP A 289 5.58 -4.35 5.80
C ASP A 289 4.74 -5.10 6.85
N VAL A 290 3.52 -4.65 7.13
CA VAL A 290 2.59 -5.25 8.10
C VAL A 290 2.21 -6.68 7.70
N THR A 291 1.97 -6.95 6.41
CA THR A 291 1.71 -8.30 5.89
C THR A 291 2.89 -9.23 6.17
N LEU A 292 4.11 -8.72 6.01
CA LEU A 292 5.33 -9.47 6.25
C LEU A 292 5.62 -9.66 7.74
N ALA A 293 5.39 -8.64 8.57
CA ALA A 293 5.87 -8.55 9.95
C ALA A 293 4.92 -9.15 11.00
N GLU A 294 3.62 -8.90 10.86
CA GLU A 294 2.68 -9.08 11.97
C GLU A 294 2.26 -10.55 12.18
N GLU A 295 2.01 -10.93 13.43
CA GLU A 295 1.61 -12.29 13.83
C GLU A 295 0.28 -12.72 13.21
N ARG A 296 -0.62 -11.76 12.93
CA ARG A 296 -1.89 -12.00 12.24
C ARG A 296 -1.76 -12.33 10.75
N TYR A 297 -0.57 -12.14 10.18
CA TYR A 297 -0.25 -12.42 8.77
C TYR A 297 0.92 -13.41 8.68
N LEU A 298 2.02 -13.05 8.00
CA LEU A 298 3.11 -13.99 7.72
C LEU A 298 4.12 -14.14 8.86
N ASN A 299 4.14 -13.19 9.82
CA ASN A 299 5.02 -13.22 11.00
C ASN A 299 6.50 -13.53 10.67
N LEU A 300 7.02 -12.92 9.60
CA LEU A 300 8.34 -13.22 9.07
C LEU A 300 9.43 -12.52 9.87
N SER A 301 10.57 -13.19 9.97
CA SER A 301 11.81 -12.50 10.35
C SER A 301 12.20 -11.50 9.25
N THR A 302 13.00 -10.47 9.59
CA THR A 302 13.54 -9.53 8.59
C THR A 302 14.39 -10.22 7.51
N ARG A 303 14.97 -11.39 7.81
CA ARG A 303 15.68 -12.22 6.84
C ARG A 303 14.74 -12.86 5.83
N ASP A 304 13.63 -13.43 6.29
CA ASP A 304 12.67 -14.11 5.41
C ASP A 304 11.85 -13.08 4.62
N ALA A 305 11.52 -11.94 5.25
CA ALA A 305 10.92 -10.79 4.56
C ALA A 305 11.86 -10.27 3.44
N ALA A 306 13.17 -10.19 3.68
CA ALA A 306 14.13 -9.83 2.64
C ALA A 306 14.12 -10.81 1.46
N ALA A 307 13.99 -12.11 1.72
CA ALA A 307 13.90 -13.11 0.64
C ALA A 307 12.61 -12.95 -0.18
N ARG A 308 11.48 -12.63 0.45
CA ARG A 308 10.20 -12.37 -0.24
C ARG A 308 10.26 -11.11 -1.09
N LEU A 309 10.74 -10.00 -0.53
CA LEU A 309 10.91 -8.75 -1.26
C LEU A 309 11.92 -8.89 -2.40
N GLY A 310 13.03 -9.60 -2.16
CA GLY A 310 14.04 -9.88 -3.18
C GLY A 310 13.48 -10.69 -4.36
N ALA A 311 12.59 -11.65 -4.11
CA ALA A 311 11.93 -12.40 -5.19
C ALA A 311 11.05 -11.50 -6.07
N LEU A 312 10.32 -10.54 -5.48
CA LEU A 312 9.54 -9.56 -6.24
C LEU A 312 10.43 -8.66 -7.10
N VAL A 313 11.55 -8.18 -6.54
CA VAL A 313 12.53 -7.34 -7.27
C VAL A 313 13.20 -8.13 -8.39
N ASP A 314 13.58 -9.37 -8.15
CA ASP A 314 14.21 -10.24 -9.16
C ASP A 314 13.23 -10.53 -10.31
N TRP A 315 11.97 -10.82 -9.98
CA TRP A 315 10.91 -10.99 -10.97
C TRP A 315 10.72 -9.73 -11.82
N ALA A 316 10.69 -8.54 -11.19
CA ALA A 316 10.53 -7.27 -11.89
C ALA A 316 11.76 -6.90 -12.74
N ALA A 317 12.96 -7.25 -12.27
CA ALA A 317 14.19 -7.06 -13.02
C ALA A 317 14.24 -7.91 -14.30
N GLU A 318 13.62 -9.09 -14.28
CA GLU A 318 13.52 -9.96 -15.44
C GLU A 318 12.41 -9.50 -16.40
N HIS A 319 11.24 -9.17 -15.87
CA HIS A 319 10.01 -9.00 -16.65
C HIS A 319 9.57 -7.56 -16.88
N GLY A 320 10.17 -6.59 -16.19
CA GLY A 320 9.67 -5.22 -16.06
C GLY A 320 8.53 -5.13 -15.04
N GLY A 321 8.23 -3.91 -14.59
CA GLY A 321 7.17 -3.66 -13.61
C GLY A 321 7.07 -2.18 -13.22
N GLY A 322 5.91 -1.78 -12.73
CA GLY A 322 5.64 -0.47 -12.14
C GLY A 322 4.59 -0.67 -11.04
N PHE A 323 5.05 -0.80 -9.80
CA PHE A 323 4.18 -1.18 -8.68
C PHE A 323 4.62 -0.49 -7.40
N SER A 324 3.75 -0.48 -6.40
CA SER A 324 4.04 0.12 -5.10
C SER A 324 4.39 -0.92 -4.03
N VAL A 325 5.11 -0.45 -3.02
CA VAL A 325 5.28 -1.12 -1.73
C VAL A 325 4.92 -0.17 -0.60
N ILE A 326 4.42 -0.71 0.51
CA ILE A 326 4.06 0.07 1.70
C ILE A 326 5.03 -0.21 2.83
N TRP A 327 5.48 0.86 3.48
CA TRP A 327 6.15 0.80 4.77
C TRP A 327 5.54 1.81 5.73
N HIS A 328 5.02 1.38 6.87
CA HIS A 328 4.46 2.30 7.85
C HIS A 328 5.60 3.05 8.56
N SER A 329 5.40 4.32 8.86
CA SER A 329 6.42 5.17 9.49
C SER A 329 6.91 4.62 10.84
N GLU A 330 6.06 3.85 11.50
CA GLU A 330 6.27 3.22 12.81
C GLU A 330 7.37 2.15 12.80
N GLN A 331 7.64 1.53 11.65
CA GLN A 331 8.68 0.48 11.52
C GLN A 331 10.10 1.02 11.79
N TRP A 332 10.26 2.33 11.87
CA TRP A 332 11.53 2.98 12.24
C TRP A 332 11.79 2.98 13.76
N ASP A 333 10.83 2.54 14.59
CA ASP A 333 11.04 2.25 16.01
C ASP A 333 11.82 0.94 16.18
N SER A 334 13.14 1.05 16.32
CA SER A 334 14.03 -0.11 16.48
C SER A 334 13.76 -0.98 17.72
N VAL A 335 13.02 -0.49 18.71
CA VAL A 335 12.65 -1.27 19.91
C VAL A 335 11.45 -2.16 19.61
N ALA A 336 10.44 -1.62 18.93
CA ALA A 336 9.24 -2.34 18.54
C ALA A 336 9.47 -3.23 17.30
N HIS A 337 10.17 -2.70 16.29
CA HIS A 337 10.37 -3.29 14.97
C HIS A 337 11.87 -3.43 14.64
N PRO A 338 12.60 -4.30 15.38
CA PRO A 338 14.05 -4.38 15.25
C PRO A 338 14.49 -4.82 13.84
N GLY A 339 15.14 -3.90 13.12
CA GLY A 339 15.80 -4.15 11.84
C GLY A 339 14.92 -3.93 10.60
N TRP A 340 13.66 -3.53 10.75
CA TRP A 340 12.79 -3.18 9.62
C TRP A 340 13.28 -1.92 8.90
N ASP A 341 13.76 -0.93 9.64
CA ASP A 341 14.45 0.26 9.11
C ASP A 341 15.68 -0.07 8.22
N ARG A 342 16.45 -1.10 8.60
CA ARG A 342 17.60 -1.59 7.82
C ARG A 342 17.14 -2.39 6.62
N LEU A 343 16.05 -3.14 6.75
CA LEU A 343 15.48 -3.90 5.64
C LEU A 343 14.98 -2.97 4.53
N TYR A 344 14.28 -1.90 4.89
CA TYR A 344 13.83 -0.87 3.94
C TYR A 344 14.99 -0.27 3.14
N ARG A 345 16.07 0.14 3.82
CA ARG A 345 17.28 0.66 3.16
C ARG A 345 17.90 -0.35 2.19
N ARG A 346 18.06 -1.60 2.62
CA ARG A 346 18.58 -2.68 1.78
C ARG A 346 17.67 -2.98 0.60
N PHE A 347 16.35 -2.85 0.77
CA PHE A 347 15.39 -3.04 -0.30
C PHE A 347 15.59 -2.00 -1.41
N MET A 348 15.69 -0.72 -1.08
CA MET A 348 15.98 0.34 -2.07
C MET A 348 17.32 0.10 -2.78
N GLU A 349 18.38 -0.21 -2.03
CA GLU A 349 19.69 -0.55 -2.59
C GLU A 349 19.59 -1.73 -3.58
N TYR A 350 18.79 -2.73 -3.24
CA TYR A 350 18.59 -3.92 -4.06
C TYR A 350 17.80 -3.64 -5.33
N VAL A 351 16.77 -2.79 -5.27
CA VAL A 351 16.03 -2.30 -6.45
C VAL A 351 16.99 -1.64 -7.43
N CYS A 352 17.79 -0.68 -6.97
CA CYS A 352 18.77 0.02 -7.80
C CYS A 352 19.83 -0.93 -8.37
N ALA A 353 20.34 -1.87 -7.56
CA ALA A 353 21.33 -2.86 -7.99
C ALA A 353 20.82 -3.81 -9.09
N ARG A 354 19.50 -3.99 -9.20
CA ARG A 354 18.84 -4.78 -10.25
C ARG A 354 18.37 -3.95 -11.44
N GLY A 355 18.74 -2.68 -11.52
CA GLY A 355 18.42 -1.79 -12.65
C GLY A 355 17.00 -1.23 -12.62
N GLY A 356 16.37 -1.21 -11.44
CA GLY A 356 15.13 -0.47 -11.19
C GLY A 356 15.39 0.88 -10.55
N VAL A 357 14.31 1.63 -10.32
CA VAL A 357 14.34 2.92 -9.62
C VAL A 357 13.25 2.96 -8.57
N CYS A 358 13.49 3.74 -7.52
CA CYS A 358 12.50 4.06 -6.51
C CYS A 358 11.97 5.49 -6.71
N VAL A 359 10.64 5.63 -6.83
CA VAL A 359 9.97 6.92 -7.06
C VAL A 359 8.77 7.10 -6.12
N SER A 360 8.20 8.30 -6.10
CA SER A 360 6.86 8.51 -5.56
C SER A 360 5.79 7.82 -6.41
N ALA A 361 4.65 7.50 -5.82
CA ALA A 361 3.50 6.98 -6.54
C ALA A 361 2.96 8.00 -7.55
N GLY A 362 3.00 9.30 -7.26
CA GLY A 362 2.61 10.36 -8.18
C GLY A 362 3.47 10.42 -9.45
N GLU A 363 4.80 10.34 -9.32
CA GLU A 363 5.68 10.28 -10.50
C GLU A 363 5.42 9.03 -11.34
N LEU A 364 5.23 7.88 -10.69
CA LEU A 364 4.91 6.63 -11.37
C LEU A 364 3.55 6.70 -12.08
N ALA A 365 2.53 7.29 -11.45
CA ALA A 365 1.22 7.50 -12.03
C ALA A 365 1.25 8.47 -13.22
N GLU A 366 2.01 9.56 -13.13
CA GLU A 366 2.17 10.53 -14.22
C GLU A 366 2.78 9.89 -15.46
N GLU A 367 3.90 9.19 -15.28
CA GLU A 367 4.57 8.49 -16.38
C GLU A 367 3.63 7.43 -16.95
N ALA A 368 2.93 6.67 -16.10
CA ALA A 368 1.92 5.70 -16.53
C ALA A 368 0.81 6.33 -17.38
N ASN A 369 0.25 7.44 -16.89
CA ASN A 369 -0.87 8.13 -17.52
C ASN A 369 -0.53 8.65 -18.92
N ALA A 370 0.75 8.86 -19.24
CA ALA A 370 1.20 9.32 -20.55
C ALA A 370 1.18 8.23 -21.64
N TRP A 371 1.27 6.94 -21.25
CA TRP A 371 1.25 5.81 -22.19
C TRP A 371 0.05 4.88 -22.03
N LEU A 372 -0.71 4.99 -20.94
CA LEU A 372 -1.99 4.31 -20.81
C LEU A 372 -2.99 4.86 -21.83
N PRO A 373 -3.80 3.98 -22.45
CA PRO A 373 -4.73 4.34 -23.52
C PRO A 373 -5.86 5.28 -23.08
#